data_AF-A0A9X4AMF1-F1
#
_entry.id   AF-A0A9X4AMF1-F1
#
_cell.length_a   1.000
_cell.length_b   1.000
_cell.length_c   1.000
_cell.angle_alpha   90.00
_cell.angle_beta   90.00
_cell.angle_gamma   90.00
#
_symmetry.space_group_name_H-M   'P 1'
#
loop_
_entity.id
_entity.type
_entity.pdbx_description
1 polymer ?
#
loop_
_entity_poly.entity_id
_entity_poly.type
_entity_poly.pdbx_seq_one_letter_code
_entity_poly.pdbx_strand_id
1 'polypeptide(L)' 'MDYLSDDLLVEVFIKAIALRTDCGLISTLEKEIKEREIDIEDFLKGEYKPIKTPSITNFSRGL' A
#
# COMPACT_ATOMS: atom_id res chain seq x y z
N MET A 1 -5.31 -4.57 2.12
CA MET A 1 -4.75 -4.02 3.38
C MET A 1 -5.20 -2.58 3.51
N ASP A 2 -6.52 -2.41 3.54
CA ASP A 2 -7.17 -1.21 2.99
C ASP A 2 -7.06 0.02 3.90
N TYR A 3 -6.64 -0.21 5.14
CA TYR A 3 -6.41 0.83 6.15
C TYR A 3 -4.97 1.36 6.18
N LEU A 4 -4.03 0.72 5.47
CA LEU A 4 -2.66 1.24 5.35
C LEU A 4 -2.64 2.40 4.36
N SER A 5 -1.98 3.50 4.73
CA SER A 5 -1.59 4.51 3.75
C SER A 5 -0.57 3.91 2.77
N ASP A 6 -0.49 4.50 1.58
CA ASP A 6 0.47 4.06 0.55
C ASP A 6 1.91 4.15 1.07
N ASP A 7 2.21 5.20 1.84
CA ASP A 7 3.52 5.37 2.50
C ASP A 7 3.86 4.20 3.43
N LEU A 8 2.92 3.81 4.29
CA LEU A 8 3.14 2.74 5.25
C LEU A 8 3.19 1.37 4.56
N LEU A 9 2.41 1.19 3.50
CA LEU A 9 2.41 -0.03 2.69
C LEU A 9 3.78 -0.25 2.03
N VAL A 10 4.34 0.78 1.38
CA VAL A 10 5.65 0.71 0.73
C VAL A 10 6.77 0.54 1.76
N GLU A 11 6.71 1.25 2.88
CA GLU A 11 7.69 1.12 3.96
C GLU A 11 7.73 -0.32 4.52
N VAL A 12 6.56 -0.91 4.77
CA VAL A 12 6.45 -2.29 5.27
C VAL A 12 6.95 -3.29 4.23
N PHE A 13 6.67 -3.07 2.94
CA PHE A 13 7.20 -3.90 1.85
C PHE A 13 8.73 -3.90 1.78
N ILE A 14 9.36 -2.72 1.83
CA ILE A 14 10.83 -2.59 1.82
C ILE A 14 11.44 -3.28 3.05
N LYS A 15 10.85 -3.06 4.23
CA LYS A 15 11.30 -3.70 5.48
C LYS A 15 11.16 -5.22 5.43
N ALA A 16 10.06 -5.73 4.89
CA ALA A 16 9.82 -7.16 4.73
C ALA A 16 10.89 -7.83 3.85
N ILE A 17 11.24 -7.19 2.73
CA ILE A 17 12.34 -7.65 1.86
C ILE A 17 13.68 -7.61 2.60
N ALA A 18 14.00 -6.48 3.24
CA ALA A 18 15.29 -6.29 3.93
C ALA A 18 15.49 -7.30 5.06
N LEU A 19 14.43 -7.64 5.79
CA LEU A 19 14.45 -8.60 6.89
C LEU A 19 14.31 -10.05 6.43
N ARG A 20 14.14 -10.31 5.12
CA ARG A 20 13.87 -11.63 4.55
C ARG A 20 12.72 -12.34 5.28
N THR A 21 11.65 -11.59 5.55
CA THR A 21 10.45 -12.16 6.15
C THR A 21 9.79 -13.19 5.23
N ASP A 22 8.80 -13.88 5.76
CA ASP A 22 7.98 -14.85 5.04
C ASP A 22 7.59 -14.37 3.62
N CYS A 23 7.78 -15.27 2.64
CA CYS A 23 7.50 -14.98 1.23
C CYS A 23 6.02 -14.67 0.98
N GLY A 24 5.10 -15.26 1.75
CA GLY A 24 3.67 -15.00 1.63
C GLY A 24 3.30 -13.58 2.03
N LEU A 25 3.95 -13.02 3.07
CA LEU A 25 3.79 -11.62 3.43
C LEU A 25 4.28 -10.69 2.32
N ILE A 26 5.48 -10.95 1.79
CA ILE A 26 6.06 -10.15 0.70
C ILE A 26 5.15 -10.17 -0.53
N SER A 27 4.66 -11.35 -0.95
CA SER A 27 3.74 -11.47 -2.08
C SER A 27 2.40 -10.76 -1.84
N THR A 28 1.89 -10.76 -0.61
CA THR A 28 0.65 -10.06 -0.26
C THR A 28 0.83 -8.54 -0.38
N LEU A 29 1.95 -8.01 0.12
CA LEU A 29 2.29 -6.59 0.02
C LEU A 29 2.52 -6.17 -1.43
N GLU A 30 3.24 -6.97 -2.21
CA GLU A 30 3.49 -6.72 -3.63
C GLU A 30 2.19 -6.68 -4.44
N LYS A 31 1.26 -7.61 -4.15
CA LYS A 31 -0.06 -7.63 -4.79
C LYS A 31 -0.84 -6.35 -4.51
N GLU A 32 -0.89 -5.92 -3.24
CA GLU A 32 -1.59 -4.70 -2.85
C GLU A 32 -0.99 -3.44 -3.51
N ILE A 33 0.35 -3.34 -3.55
CA ILE A 33 1.06 -2.24 -4.21
C ILE A 33 0.68 -2.16 -5.70
N LYS A 34 0.60 -3.30 -6.39
CA LYS A 34 0.17 -3.37 -7.79
C LYS A 34 -1.30 -3.01 -7.96
N GLU A 35 -2.18 -3.49 -7.08
CA GLU A 35 -3.62 -3.17 -7.12
C GLU A 35 -3.90 -1.67 -6.89
N ARG A 36 -3.03 -0.99 -6.14
CA ARG A 36 -3.10 0.47 -5.92
C ARG A 36 -2.33 1.30 -6.93
N GLU A 37 -1.71 0.66 -7.93
CA GLU A 37 -0.91 1.31 -8.98
C GLU A 37 0.19 2.21 -8.40
N ILE A 38 0.83 1.77 -7.30
CA ILE A 38 1.93 2.50 -6.66
C ILE A 38 3.24 2.15 -7.37
N ASP A 39 3.86 3.15 -8.02
CA ASP A 39 5.22 3.03 -8.52
C ASP A 39 6.23 3.26 -7.39
N ILE A 40 6.95 2.19 -7.01
CA ILE A 40 7.91 2.22 -5.91
C ILE A 40 9.11 3.14 -6.24
N GLU A 41 9.54 3.21 -7.51
CA GLU A 41 10.68 4.07 -7.87
C GLU A 41 10.32 5.54 -7.73
N ASP A 42 9.13 5.93 -8.18
CA ASP A 42 8.63 7.30 -8.04
C ASP A 42 8.37 7.64 -6.56
N PHE A 43 7.91 6.65 -5.79
CA PHE A 43 7.75 6.76 -4.34
C PHE A 43 9.08 7.07 -3.65
N LEU A 44 10.12 6.32 -3.98
CA LEU A 44 11.46 6.50 -3.41
C LEU A 44 12.14 7.81 -3.84
N LYS A 45 11.82 8.32 -5.03
CA LYS A 45 12.29 9.64 -5.51
C LYS A 45 11.53 10.81 -4.88
N GLY A 46 10.44 10.54 -4.16
CA GLY A 46 9.56 11.58 -3.58
C GLY A 46 8.69 12.28 -4.61
N GLU A 47 8.54 11.70 -5.81
CA GLU A 47 7.75 12.24 -6.92
C GLU A 47 6.32 11.67 -6.94
N TYR A 48 6.07 10.65 -6.11
CA TYR A 48 4.78 10.00 -5.99
C TYR A 48 3.67 10.97 -5.58
N LYS A 49 2.56 10.90 -6.32
CA LYS A 49 1.32 11.59 -6.01
C LYS A 49 0.26 10.53 -5.77
N PRO A 50 -0.35 10.48 -4.56
CA PRO A 50 -1.42 9.54 -4.28
C PRO A 50 -2.51 9.68 -5.33
N ILE A 51 -2.84 8.58 -6.00
CA ILE A 51 -4.05 8.53 -6.83
C ILE A 51 -5.20 8.65 -5.82
N LYS A 52 -5.99 9.72 -5.90
CA LYS A 52 -7.13 9.94 -5.01
C LYS A 52 -8.03 8.71 -5.08
N THR A 53 -7.94 7.84 -4.08
CA THR A 53 -8.96 6.83 -3.85
C THR A 53 -10.25 7.58 -3.48
N PRO A 54 -11.40 7.25 -4.11
CA PRO A 54 -12.66 7.81 -3.67
C PRO A 54 -12.85 7.43 -2.20
N SER A 55 -12.97 8.44 -1.35
CA SER A 55 -13.24 8.26 0.07
C SER A 55 -14.55 7.50 0.20
N ILE A 56 -14.51 6.22 0.59
CA ILE A 56 -15.72 5.43 0.83
C ILE A 56 -16.26 5.81 2.22
N THR A 57 -16.62 7.08 2.42
CA THR A 57 -17.47 7.49 3.54
C THR A 57 -18.92 7.19 3.15
N ASN A 58 -19.32 5.92 3.23
CA ASN A 58 -20.73 5.53 3.31
C ASN A 58 -20.86 4.37 4.30
N PHE A 59 -20.47 4.61 5.55
CA PHE A 59 -21.05 3.92 6.69
C PHE A 59 -22.41 4.57 6.99
N SER A 60 -23.38 4.34 6.11
CA SER A 60 -24.79 4.56 6.43
C SER A 60 -25.12 3.56 7.54
N ARG A 61 -25.04 4.03 8.79
CA ARG A 61 -25.69 3.38 9.93
C ARG A 61 -27.19 3.34 9.65
N GLY A 62 -27.67 2.27 9.04
CA GLY A 62 -29.07 1.88 9.02
C GLY A 62 -29.33 0.99 10.23
N LEU A 63 -29.96 1.58 11.23
CA LEU A 63 -30.70 0.91 12.30
C LEU A 63 -31.80 0.01 11.73
#